data_AF-A0A970EHQ4-F1
#
_entry.id   AF-A0A970EHQ4-F1
#
_cell.length_a   1.000
_cell.length_b   1.000
_cell.length_c   1.000
_cell.angle_alpha   90.00
_cell.angle_beta   90.00
_cell.angle_gamma   90.00
#
_symmetry.space_group_name_H-M   'P 1'
#
loop_
_entity.id
_entity.type
_entity.pdbx_description
1 polymer ?
#
loop_
_entity_poly.entity_id
_entity_poly.type
_entity_poly.pdbx_seq_one_letter_code
_entity_poly.pdbx_strand_id
1 'polypeptide(L)' 'MKSREEMLDLLEDLCTINEIKAMAQRYEVAKMLYDNKNYVQIAQETGASTATISRVNRCLNYGSGGYRRALSRLGGGK' A
#
# COMPACT_ATOMS: atom_id res chain seq x y z
N MET A 1 14.05 -14.87 -7.20
CA MET A 1 14.01 -14.17 -5.91
C MET A 1 13.36 -15.08 -4.89
N LYS A 2 14.13 -15.49 -3.87
CA LYS A 2 13.78 -16.60 -2.96
C LYS A 2 13.74 -16.18 -1.49
N SER A 3 14.22 -14.99 -1.14
CA SER A 3 14.23 -14.46 0.23
C SER A 3 13.76 -12.99 0.30
N ARG A 4 13.44 -12.53 1.51
CA ARG A 4 13.12 -11.12 1.78
C ARG A 4 14.33 -10.21 1.55
N GLU A 5 15.52 -10.69 1.90
CA GLU A 5 16.78 -9.96 1.77
C GLU A 5 17.10 -9.67 0.30
N GLU A 6 16.98 -10.68 -0.58
CA GLU A 6 17.15 -10.49 -2.04
C GLU A 6 16.15 -9.46 -2.62
N MET A 7 14.95 -9.32 -2.05
CA MET A 7 14.01 -8.27 -2.48
C MET A 7 14.47 -6.89 -2.04
N LEU A 8 14.99 -6.79 -0.83
CA LEU A 8 15.40 -5.51 -0.26
C LEU A 8 16.60 -4.97 -1.00
N ASP A 9 17.61 -5.80 -1.25
CA ASP A 9 18.78 -5.43 -2.06
C ASP A 9 18.34 -4.92 -3.44
N LEU A 10 17.45 -5.65 -4.11
CA LEU A 10 16.91 -5.24 -5.40
C LEU A 10 16.12 -3.92 -5.34
N LEU A 11 15.33 -3.70 -4.29
CA LEU A 11 14.58 -2.45 -4.12
C LEU A 11 15.50 -1.27 -3.83
N GLU A 12 16.58 -1.48 -3.07
CA GLU A 12 17.58 -0.45 -2.79
C GLU A 12 18.39 -0.07 -4.03
N ASP A 13 18.65 -1.03 -4.93
CA ASP A 13 19.27 -0.77 -6.24
C ASP A 13 18.33 -0.03 -7.21
N LEU A 14 17.05 -0.39 -7.23
CA LEU A 14 16.07 0.12 -8.21
C LEU A 14 15.44 1.46 -7.81
N CYS A 15 15.32 1.72 -6.52
CA CYS A 15 14.50 2.79 -5.99
C CYS A 15 15.27 3.60 -4.95
N THR A 16 15.00 4.90 -4.95
CA THR A 16 15.40 5.76 -3.85
C THR A 16 14.62 5.41 -2.57
N ILE A 17 15.19 5.77 -1.42
CA ILE A 17 14.53 5.65 -0.11
C ILE A 17 13.13 6.28 -0.12
N ASN A 18 12.96 7.41 -0.82
CA ASN A 18 11.68 8.11 -0.88
C ASN A 18 10.63 7.36 -1.71
N GLU A 19 11.04 6.68 -2.78
CA GLU A 19 10.14 5.85 -3.59
C GLU A 19 9.68 4.60 -2.83
N ILE A 20 10.60 3.94 -2.12
CA ILE A 20 10.28 2.80 -1.26
C ILE A 20 9.27 3.23 -0.19
N LYS A 21 9.53 4.35 0.51
CA LYS A 21 8.60 4.91 1.50
C LYS A 21 7.25 5.26 0.89
N ALA A 22 7.22 5.85 -0.30
CA ALA A 22 5.97 6.17 -0.99
C ALA A 22 5.17 4.93 -1.38
N MET A 23 5.83 3.85 -1.82
CA MET A 23 5.18 2.56 -2.09
C MET A 23 4.63 1.92 -0.82
N ALA A 24 5.39 1.95 0.27
CA ALA A 24 4.96 1.45 1.58
C ALA A 24 3.73 2.22 2.09
N GLN A 25 3.75 3.56 2.05
CA GLN A 25 2.62 4.40 2.45
C GLN A 25 1.36 4.07 1.64
N ARG A 26 1.48 3.89 0.31
CA ARG A 26 0.33 3.50 -0.53
C ARG A 26 -0.22 2.13 -0.18
N TYR A 27 0.65 1.18 0.17
CA TYR A 27 0.23 -0.15 0.61
C TYR A 27 -0.52 -0.08 1.94
N GLU A 28 -0.04 0.72 2.89
CA GLU A 28 -0.69 0.92 4.19
C GLU A 28 -2.06 1.59 4.04
N VAL A 29 -2.16 2.63 3.21
CA VAL A 29 -3.45 3.24 2.82
C VAL A 29 -4.41 2.18 2.24
N ALA A 30 -3.93 1.33 1.33
CA ALA A 30 -4.75 0.29 0.72
C ALA A 30 -5.26 -0.73 1.76
N LYS A 31 -4.42 -1.10 2.73
CA LYS A 31 -4.79 -1.98 3.84
C LYS A 31 -5.88 -1.35 4.70
N MET A 32 -5.70 -0.10 5.12
CA MET A 32 -6.70 0.59 5.95
C MET A 32 -8.04 0.80 5.23
N LEU A 33 -8.02 1.12 3.94
CA LEU A 33 -9.23 1.19 3.11
C LEU A 33 -9.93 -0.17 3.01
N TYR A 34 -9.15 -1.25 2.91
CA TYR A 34 -9.67 -2.62 2.90
C TYR A 34 -10.32 -2.98 4.24
N ASP A 35 -9.77 -2.48 5.35
CA ASP A 35 -10.33 -2.58 6.71
C ASP A 35 -11.44 -1.55 7.00
N ASN A 36 -12.02 -0.93 5.96
CA ASN A 36 -13.12 0.06 6.04
C ASN A 36 -12.83 1.30 6.92
N LYS A 37 -11.57 1.70 7.09
CA LYS A 37 -11.22 2.94 7.77
C LYS A 37 -11.63 4.16 6.94
N ASN A 38 -12.03 5.24 7.61
CA ASN A 38 -12.40 6.48 6.93
C ASN A 38 -11.16 7.31 6.55
N TYR A 39 -11.33 8.25 5.62
CA TYR A 39 -10.21 9.02 5.05
C TYR A 39 -9.47 9.88 6.07
N VAL A 40 -10.14 10.35 7.13
CA VAL A 40 -9.52 11.18 8.17
C VAL A 40 -8.54 10.35 9.00
N GLN A 41 -8.97 9.16 9.42
CA GLN A 41 -8.11 8.22 10.15
C GLN A 41 -6.90 7.82 9.30
N ILE A 42 -7.14 7.48 8.03
CA ILE A 42 -6.06 7.11 7.11
C ILE A 42 -5.05 8.24 6.94
N ALA A 43 -5.51 9.48 6.73
CA ALA A 43 -4.61 10.62 6.59
C ALA A 43 -3.77 10.87 7.86
N GLN A 44 -4.37 10.70 9.05
CA GLN A 44 -3.69 10.87 10.33
C GLN A 44 -2.65 9.77 10.59
N GLU A 45 -3.00 8.51 10.32
CA GLU A 45 -2.12 7.37 10.61
C GLU A 45 -0.99 7.23 9.59
N THR A 46 -1.28 7.41 8.29
CA THR A 46 -0.28 7.18 7.24
C THR A 46 0.43 8.45 6.79
N GLY A 47 -0.05 9.64 7.17
CA GLY A 47 0.43 10.93 6.65
C GLY A 47 0.17 11.14 5.16
N ALA A 48 -0.74 10.37 4.54
CA ALA A 48 -1.05 10.48 3.12
C ALA A 48 -2.04 11.64 2.87
N SER A 49 -1.84 12.36 1.77
CA SER A 49 -2.81 13.38 1.34
C SER A 49 -4.11 12.74 0.85
N THR A 50 -5.22 13.48 0.97
CA THR A 50 -6.54 13.06 0.45
C THR A 50 -6.49 12.66 -1.03
N ALA A 51 -5.69 13.36 -1.83
CA ALA A 51 -5.50 13.03 -3.25
C ALA A 51 -4.80 11.67 -3.45
N THR A 52 -3.84 11.32 -2.59
CA THR A 52 -3.19 10.00 -2.60
C THR A 52 -4.17 8.92 -2.16
N ILE A 53 -4.91 9.13 -1.07
CA ILE A 53 -5.92 8.18 -0.58
C ILE A 53 -6.96 7.90 -1.66
N SER A 54 -7.46 8.94 -2.33
CA SER A 54 -8.42 8.81 -3.44
C SER A 54 -7.88 7.96 -4.60
N ARG A 55 -6.63 8.19 -5.02
CA ARG A 55 -5.98 7.38 -6.06
C ARG A 55 -5.84 5.91 -5.66
N VAL A 56 -5.43 5.65 -4.42
CA VAL A 56 -5.30 4.28 -3.91
C VAL A 56 -6.67 3.59 -3.82
N ASN A 57 -7.70 4.28 -3.34
CA ASN A 57 -9.06 3.75 -3.27
C ASN A 57 -9.60 3.39 -4.66
N ARG A 58 -9.33 4.22 -5.67
CA ARG A 58 -9.68 3.90 -7.07
C ARG A 58 -8.98 2.63 -7.54
N CYS A 59 -7.68 2.49 -7.29
CA CYS A 59 -6.92 1.28 -7.65
C CYS A 59 -7.38 0.03 -6.89
N LEU A 60 -7.76 0.17 -5.61
CA LEU A 60 -8.24 -0.94 -4.79
C LEU A 60 -9.58 -1.49 -5.28
N ASN A 61 -10.48 -0.62 -5.74
CA ASN A 61 -11.82 -0.99 -6.19
C ASN A 61 -11.92 -1.30 -7.68
N TYR A 62 -11.16 -0.57 -8.51
CA TYR A 62 -11.31 -0.59 -9.97
C TYR A 62 -9.99 -0.86 -10.72
N GLY A 63 -8.89 -1.12 -10.00
CA GLY A 63 -7.60 -1.45 -10.60
C GLY A 63 -7.49 -2.93 -11.00
N SER A 64 -6.26 -3.41 -11.19
CA SER A 64 -5.96 -4.79 -11.58
C SER A 64 -6.22 -5.87 -10.51
N GLY A 65 -6.84 -5.49 -9.38
CA GLY A 65 -7.08 -6.36 -8.23
C GLY A 65 -5.82 -6.76 -7.45
N GLY A 66 -4.66 -6.18 -7.75
CA GLY A 66 -3.38 -6.51 -7.10
C GLY A 66 -3.42 -6.35 -5.57
N TYR A 67 -3.92 -5.20 -5.09
CA TYR A 67 -4.06 -4.95 -3.65
C TYR A 67 -4.95 -6.00 -2.97
N ARG A 68 -6.14 -6.28 -3.52
CA ARG A 68 -7.06 -7.27 -2.93
C ARG A 68 -6.42 -8.64 -2.83
N ARG A 69 -5.78 -9.13 -3.90
CA ARG A 69 -5.10 -10.43 -3.88
C ARG A 69 -3.98 -10.50 -2.83
N ALA A 70 -3.18 -9.44 -2.71
CA ALA A 70 -2.12 -9.36 -1.72
C ALA A 70 -2.68 -9.34 -0.29
N LEU A 71 -3.66 -8.47 -0.03
CA LEU A 71 -4.26 -8.28 1.30
C LEU A 71 -5.02 -9.53 1.77
N SER A 72 -5.79 -10.18 0.89
CA SER A 72 -6.52 -11.40 1.24
C SER A 72 -5.61 -12.58 1.57
N ARG A 73 -4.43 -12.68 0.94
CA ARG A 73 -3.43 -13.73 1.26
C ARG A 73 -2.80 -13.55 2.63
N LEU A 74 -2.73 -12.30 3.10
CA LEU A 74 -2.13 -11.95 4.38
C LEU A 74 -3.16 -11.93 5.53
N GLY A 75 -4.38 -12.39 5.28
CA GLY A 75 -5.46 -12.38 6.28
C GLY A 75 -5.97 -10.97 6.62
N GLY A 76 -5.75 -9.99 5.75
CA GLY A 76 -6.42 -8.69 5.86
C GLY A 76 -7.93 -8.91 5.89
N GLY A 77 -8.62 -8.26 6.82
CA GLY A 77 -10.02 -8.55 7.14
C GLY A 77 -10.96 -8.36 5.96
N LYS A 78 -12.10 -9.06 5.99
CA LYS A 78 -13.19 -8.90 5.02
C LYS A 78 -14.33 -8.12 5.68
#